data_AF-A0A0F0KQD3-F1
#
_entry.id   AF-A0A0F0KQD3-F1
#
_cell.length_a   1.000
_cell.length_b   1.000
_cell.length_c   1.000
_cell.angle_alpha   90.00
_cell.angle_beta   90.00
_cell.angle_gamma   90.00
#
_symmetry.space_group_name_H-M   'P 1'
#
loop_
_entity.id
_entity.type
_entity.pdbx_description
1 polymer ?
#
loop_
_entity_poly.entity_id
_entity_poly.type
_entity_poly.pdbx_seq_one_letter_code
_entity_poly.pdbx_strand_id
1 'polypeptide(L)'
;MAPVMRRATALTLALVSVALTLTACASSAATELIVTYEAGGEERTLTLSPDQVTCDAGSAHGLAISNDPQGRFSIRLDSDRRGSVGAGSDEGLVLFEGTDLDLSASGTVLSIGESDGEVSLVEGWAPGDDVNVTADDAERYPARLSGTVACEGPVVLPTPDQGASGTPPAEGVSVRFTAGGVVHTSVFVPTAVSCADGVTATGVEPYPGTLSFDDSGRVRMTVSDDAGTTEFRADGADVVAESNGSYWLKGIRGDVQFWEGRTGGTLSPDAAQPGTGTLSALIECG
;
A
#
# COMPACT_ATOMS: atom_id res chain seq x y z
N MET A 1 -50.41 6.01 76.67
CA MET A 1 -48.95 6.15 76.56
C MET A 1 -48.42 5.11 75.59
N ALA A 2 -47.94 5.54 74.41
CA ALA A 2 -46.91 4.84 73.62
C ALA A 2 -45.55 4.94 74.37
N PRO A 3 -44.42 4.25 74.04
CA PRO A 3 -43.82 4.07 72.69
C PRO A 3 -43.07 2.71 72.41
N VAL A 4 -42.94 2.28 71.14
CA VAL A 4 -41.69 2.13 70.31
C VAL A 4 -40.83 0.88 70.67
N MET A 5 -40.43 -0.02 69.74
CA MET A 5 -39.42 0.22 68.70
C MET A 5 -39.35 -0.92 67.65
N ARG A 6 -39.20 -0.51 66.39
CA ARG A 6 -38.93 -1.33 65.19
C ARG A 6 -37.56 -1.99 65.24
N ARG A 7 -37.41 -3.17 64.63
CA ARG A 7 -36.20 -3.50 63.87
C ARG A 7 -36.57 -4.16 62.53
N ALA A 8 -36.04 -3.55 61.48
CA ALA A 8 -36.04 -3.97 60.09
C ALA A 8 -34.78 -4.78 59.78
N THR A 9 -34.84 -5.75 58.88
CA THR A 9 -33.72 -6.20 58.02
C THR A 9 -34.32 -7.16 56.98
N ALA A 10 -34.55 -6.69 55.74
CA ALA A 10 -33.62 -6.71 54.59
C ALA A 10 -33.88 -7.97 53.73
N LEU A 11 -34.68 -7.82 52.67
CA LEU A 11 -34.24 -7.54 51.30
C LEU A 11 -33.66 -8.81 50.65
N THR A 12 -34.55 -9.66 50.14
CA THR A 12 -34.20 -10.82 49.30
C THR A 12 -33.74 -10.30 47.94
N LEU A 13 -32.45 -10.49 47.67
CA LEU A 13 -31.76 -10.06 46.45
C LEU A 13 -32.27 -10.87 45.24
N ALA A 14 -33.02 -10.22 44.35
CA ALA A 14 -33.35 -10.77 43.04
C ALA A 14 -32.15 -10.57 42.10
N LEU A 15 -31.29 -11.58 42.00
CA LEU A 15 -30.28 -11.68 40.94
C LEU A 15 -31.00 -12.06 39.64
N VAL A 16 -31.42 -11.05 38.89
CA VAL A 16 -31.79 -11.20 37.48
C VAL A 16 -30.50 -11.27 36.69
N SER A 17 -30.11 -12.48 36.31
CA SER A 17 -29.04 -12.76 35.37
C SER A 17 -29.45 -12.25 33.99
N VAL A 18 -29.18 -10.97 33.70
CA VAL A 18 -29.24 -10.44 32.34
C VAL A 18 -28.06 -11.04 31.57
N ALA A 19 -28.31 -12.16 30.90
CA ALA A 19 -27.43 -12.65 29.85
C ALA A 19 -27.49 -11.64 28.70
N LEU A 20 -26.53 -10.72 28.67
CA LEU A 20 -26.25 -9.91 27.49
C LEU A 20 -25.79 -10.86 26.38
N THR A 21 -26.71 -11.26 25.52
CA THR A 21 -26.37 -11.70 24.17
C THR A 21 -25.85 -10.48 23.42
N LEU A 22 -24.53 -10.25 23.50
CA LEU A 22 -23.84 -9.42 22.52
C LEU A 22 -23.88 -10.18 21.19
N THR A 23 -24.96 -10.02 20.44
CA THR A 23 -24.91 -10.13 18.99
C THR A 23 -23.98 -9.02 18.53
N ALA A 24 -22.70 -9.35 18.38
CA ALA A 24 -21.77 -8.56 17.60
C ALA A 24 -22.39 -8.46 16.20
N CYS A 25 -22.99 -7.32 15.88
CA CYS A 25 -23.16 -6.93 14.50
C CYS A 25 -21.74 -6.85 13.93
N ALA A 26 -21.28 -7.94 13.32
CA ALA A 26 -20.19 -7.87 12.37
C ALA A 26 -20.74 -7.03 11.22
N SER A 27 -20.49 -5.72 11.27
CA SER A 27 -20.59 -4.87 10.10
C SER A 27 -19.62 -5.47 9.09
N SER A 28 -20.13 -6.27 8.16
CA SER A 28 -19.37 -6.69 6.99
C SER A 28 -18.86 -5.42 6.33
N ALA A 29 -17.55 -5.32 6.15
CA ALA A 29 -16.96 -4.19 5.44
C ALA A 29 -17.68 -4.00 4.09
N ALA A 30 -17.90 -2.76 3.68
CA ALA A 30 -18.43 -2.49 2.35
C ALA A 30 -17.29 -2.55 1.32
N THR A 31 -17.61 -2.99 0.10
CA THR A 31 -16.68 -2.91 -1.03
C THR A 31 -16.78 -1.51 -1.64
N GLU A 32 -15.66 -0.81 -1.71
CA GLU A 32 -15.56 0.53 -2.27
C GLU A 32 -14.16 0.72 -2.88
N LEU A 33 -14.11 1.15 -4.14
CA LEU A 33 -12.87 1.42 -4.89
C LEU A 33 -12.90 2.86 -5.36
N ILE A 34 -11.81 3.59 -5.12
CA ILE A 34 -11.68 5.02 -5.42
C ILE A 34 -10.54 5.19 -6.41
N VAL A 35 -10.86 5.68 -7.60
CA VAL A 35 -9.90 6.07 -8.63
C VAL A 35 -9.82 7.59 -8.65
N THR A 36 -8.64 8.12 -8.38
CA THR A 36 -8.36 9.56 -8.41
C THR A 36 -7.41 9.86 -9.57
N TYR A 37 -7.73 10.83 -10.41
CA TYR A 37 -6.92 11.17 -11.60
C TYR A 37 -6.99 12.67 -11.88
N GLU A 38 -5.97 13.23 -12.53
CA GLU A 38 -5.95 14.64 -12.91
C GLU A 38 -6.26 14.78 -14.40
N ALA A 39 -7.36 15.46 -14.74
CA ALA A 39 -7.75 15.74 -16.12
C ALA A 39 -8.00 17.24 -16.31
N GLY A 40 -7.36 17.84 -17.30
CA GLY A 40 -7.47 19.28 -17.56
C GLY A 40 -6.93 20.18 -16.43
N GLY A 41 -6.04 19.67 -15.57
CA GLY A 41 -5.49 20.41 -14.42
C GLY A 41 -6.38 20.40 -13.17
N GLU A 42 -7.44 19.59 -13.16
CA GLU A 42 -8.32 19.39 -12.02
C GLU A 42 -8.28 17.93 -11.56
N GLU A 43 -8.21 17.70 -10.24
CA GLU A 43 -8.31 16.37 -9.65
C GLU A 43 -9.77 15.90 -9.68
N ARG A 44 -9.98 14.70 -10.21
CA ARG A 44 -11.27 14.03 -10.31
C ARG A 44 -11.25 12.73 -9.54
N THR A 45 -12.41 12.33 -9.03
CA THR A 45 -12.56 11.09 -8.26
C THR A 45 -13.75 10.30 -8.77
N LEU A 46 -13.51 9.02 -9.07
CA LEU A 46 -14.51 8.03 -9.39
C LEU A 46 -14.57 7.03 -8.23
N THR A 47 -15.74 6.91 -7.61
CA THR A 47 -16.01 5.88 -6.59
C THR A 47 -16.85 4.77 -7.20
N LEU A 48 -16.30 3.57 -7.29
CA LEU A 48 -17.01 2.36 -7.67
C LEU A 48 -17.39 1.58 -6.41
N SER A 49 -18.67 1.27 -6.25
CA SER A 49 -19.19 0.42 -5.17
C SER A 49 -19.77 -0.87 -5.76
N PRO A 50 -19.00 -1.94 -5.93
CA PRO A 50 -19.47 -3.20 -6.49
C PRO A 50 -20.52 -3.89 -5.60
N ASP A 51 -21.64 -4.31 -6.19
CA ASP A 51 -22.70 -5.09 -5.51
C ASP A 51 -22.53 -6.60 -5.68
N GLN A 52 -21.63 -7.03 -6.58
CA GLN A 52 -21.28 -8.43 -6.80
C GLN A 52 -19.76 -8.57 -6.74
N VAL A 53 -19.26 -9.28 -5.73
CA VAL A 53 -17.82 -9.51 -5.53
C VAL A 53 -17.56 -11.00 -5.42
N THR A 54 -16.52 -11.45 -6.11
CA THR A 54 -15.99 -12.81 -5.99
C THR A 54 -14.49 -12.71 -5.76
N CYS A 55 -14.01 -13.41 -4.73
CA CYS A 55 -12.60 -13.52 -4.41
C CYS A 55 -12.20 -14.99 -4.45
N ASP A 56 -11.11 -15.28 -5.14
CA ASP A 56 -10.46 -16.58 -5.16
C ASP A 56 -9.00 -16.44 -4.72
N ALA A 57 -8.25 -17.55 -4.78
CA ALA A 57 -6.86 -17.56 -4.31
C ALA A 57 -5.90 -16.70 -5.16
N GLY A 58 -6.27 -16.35 -6.39
CA GLY A 58 -5.42 -15.60 -7.31
C GLY A 58 -5.95 -14.22 -7.69
N SER A 59 -7.22 -13.93 -7.42
CA SER A 59 -7.87 -12.70 -7.86
C SER A 59 -9.05 -12.28 -7.00
N ALA A 60 -9.34 -10.98 -7.01
CA ALA A 60 -10.61 -10.41 -6.61
C ALA A 60 -11.22 -9.70 -7.81
N HIS A 61 -12.48 -9.97 -8.10
CA HIS A 61 -13.20 -9.29 -9.18
C HIS A 61 -14.62 -8.99 -8.75
N GLY A 62 -15.22 -8.01 -9.41
CA GLY A 62 -16.60 -7.68 -9.12
C GLY A 62 -17.20 -6.72 -10.12
N LEU A 63 -18.51 -6.57 -9.98
CA LEU A 63 -19.36 -5.79 -10.86
C LEU A 63 -20.18 -4.83 -10.00
N ALA A 64 -20.36 -3.62 -10.50
CA ALA A 64 -21.36 -2.67 -10.04
C ALA A 64 -22.43 -2.59 -11.14
N ILE A 65 -23.46 -3.43 -11.03
CA ILE A 65 -24.56 -3.45 -12.04
C ILE A 65 -25.75 -2.63 -11.53
N SER A 66 -26.05 -2.77 -10.24
CA SER A 66 -27.21 -2.12 -9.63
C SER A 66 -26.88 -0.74 -9.04
N ASN A 67 -25.61 -0.33 -9.12
CA ASN A 67 -25.11 0.93 -8.57
C ASN A 67 -24.71 1.88 -9.69
N ASP A 68 -24.59 3.15 -9.33
CA ASP A 68 -24.11 4.22 -10.18
C ASP A 68 -22.83 4.79 -9.56
N PRO A 69 -21.69 4.79 -10.26
CA PRO A 69 -21.46 4.37 -11.64
C PRO A 69 -21.55 2.85 -11.85
N GLN A 70 -22.00 2.43 -13.04
CA GLN A 70 -21.93 1.03 -13.46
C GLN A 70 -20.52 0.68 -13.93
N GLY A 71 -20.02 -0.48 -13.52
CA GLY A 71 -18.64 -0.84 -13.82
C GLY A 71 -18.22 -2.24 -13.41
N ARG A 72 -16.92 -2.49 -13.55
CA ARG A 72 -16.25 -3.73 -13.16
C ARG A 72 -14.86 -3.45 -12.62
N PHE A 73 -14.36 -4.35 -11.79
CA PHE A 73 -12.96 -4.36 -11.41
C PHE A 73 -12.39 -5.77 -11.47
N SER A 74 -11.08 -5.85 -11.63
CA SER A 74 -10.30 -7.08 -11.51
C SER A 74 -8.95 -6.76 -10.92
N ILE A 75 -8.62 -7.42 -9.81
CA ILE A 75 -7.37 -7.30 -9.08
C ILE A 75 -6.74 -8.68 -9.00
N ARG A 76 -5.51 -8.82 -9.46
CA ARG A 76 -4.69 -10.01 -9.26
C ARG A 76 -4.03 -9.93 -7.89
N LEU A 77 -4.07 -11.04 -7.16
CA LEU A 77 -3.47 -11.15 -5.83
C LEU A 77 -2.06 -11.76 -5.88
N ASP A 78 -1.65 -12.28 -7.04
CA ASP A 78 -0.35 -12.90 -7.26
C ASP A 78 0.81 -11.88 -7.31
N SER A 79 2.00 -12.35 -7.69
CA SER A 79 3.23 -11.57 -7.69
C SER A 79 3.23 -10.30 -8.53
N ASP A 80 2.42 -10.25 -9.59
CA ASP A 80 2.38 -9.08 -10.47
C ASP A 80 1.38 -8.01 -10.03
N ARG A 81 0.55 -8.31 -9.01
CA ARG A 81 -0.43 -7.42 -8.34
C ARG A 81 -1.00 -6.36 -9.27
N ARG A 82 -1.56 -6.81 -10.40
CA ARG A 82 -2.21 -5.93 -11.37
C ARG A 82 -3.64 -5.61 -10.96
N GLY A 83 -4.05 -4.38 -11.20
CA GLY A 83 -5.41 -3.91 -10.98
C GLY A 83 -6.00 -3.28 -12.22
N SER A 84 -7.28 -3.49 -12.43
CA SER A 84 -8.07 -2.72 -13.39
C SER A 84 -9.41 -2.35 -12.77
N VAL A 85 -9.82 -1.11 -13.00
CA VAL A 85 -11.15 -0.59 -12.61
C VAL A 85 -11.72 0.13 -13.82
N GLY A 86 -12.89 -0.31 -14.28
CA GLY A 86 -13.59 0.31 -15.39
C GLY A 86 -14.99 0.70 -14.99
N ALA A 87 -15.37 1.97 -15.13
CA ALA A 87 -16.74 2.41 -14.86
C ALA A 87 -17.21 3.48 -15.83
N GLY A 88 -18.48 3.39 -16.21
CA GLY A 88 -19.17 4.46 -16.91
C GLY A 88 -19.59 5.52 -15.91
N SER A 89 -19.15 6.76 -16.12
CA SER A 89 -19.51 7.93 -15.33
C SER A 89 -20.24 8.96 -16.19
N ASP A 90 -20.74 10.03 -15.57
CA ASP A 90 -21.33 11.16 -16.29
C ASP A 90 -20.35 11.84 -17.26
N GLU A 91 -19.04 11.67 -17.06
CA GLU A 91 -17.99 12.24 -17.90
C GLU A 91 -17.61 11.31 -19.07
N GLY A 92 -18.01 10.05 -18.99
CA GLY A 92 -17.63 9.01 -19.94
C GLY A 92 -17.07 7.77 -19.27
N LEU A 93 -16.39 6.93 -20.05
CA LEU A 93 -15.80 5.68 -19.58
C LEU A 93 -14.41 5.94 -19.00
N VAL A 94 -14.25 5.62 -17.72
CA VAL A 94 -12.97 5.70 -17.00
C VAL A 94 -12.40 4.30 -16.87
N LEU A 95 -11.19 4.07 -17.38
CA LEU A 95 -10.48 2.79 -17.32
C LEU A 95 -9.13 2.96 -16.63
N PHE A 96 -9.05 2.59 -15.36
CA PHE A 96 -7.80 2.52 -14.60
C PHE A 96 -7.09 1.20 -14.87
N GLU A 97 -5.77 1.26 -15.08
CA GLU A 97 -4.86 0.13 -15.04
C GLU A 97 -3.64 0.43 -14.14
N GLY A 98 -3.33 -0.49 -13.23
CA GLY A 98 -2.19 -0.43 -12.32
C GLY A 98 -1.39 -1.73 -12.36
N THR A 99 -0.06 -1.63 -12.18
CA THR A 99 0.87 -2.79 -12.30
C THR A 99 1.62 -3.15 -11.02
N ASP A 100 1.44 -2.38 -9.94
CA ASP A 100 2.02 -2.69 -8.62
C ASP A 100 1.06 -2.17 -7.53
N LEU A 101 -0.03 -2.91 -7.28
CA LEU A 101 -0.97 -2.55 -6.24
C LEU A 101 -0.39 -2.84 -4.85
N ASP A 102 -0.52 -1.85 -3.96
CA ASP A 102 -0.30 -2.00 -2.54
C ASP A 102 -1.50 -2.73 -1.93
N LEU A 103 -1.32 -4.01 -1.62
CA LEU A 103 -2.39 -4.89 -1.13
C LEU A 103 -2.06 -5.38 0.27
N SER A 104 -3.03 -5.28 1.16
CA SER A 104 -3.02 -5.95 2.47
C SER A 104 -4.34 -6.69 2.69
N ALA A 105 -4.34 -7.73 3.53
CA ALA A 105 -5.53 -8.52 3.80
C ALA A 105 -5.70 -8.78 5.29
N SER A 106 -6.94 -8.67 5.78
CA SER A 106 -7.32 -8.95 7.17
C SER A 106 -8.64 -9.70 7.21
N GLY A 107 -8.56 -11.01 7.46
CA GLY A 107 -9.74 -11.88 7.45
C GLY A 107 -10.40 -11.88 6.07
N THR A 108 -11.65 -11.43 5.99
CA THR A 108 -12.45 -11.39 4.76
C THR A 108 -12.35 -10.06 3.99
N VAL A 109 -11.43 -9.18 4.38
CA VAL A 109 -11.27 -7.85 3.79
C VAL A 109 -9.91 -7.75 3.11
N LEU A 110 -9.92 -7.42 1.82
CA LEU A 110 -8.76 -6.99 1.05
C LEU A 110 -8.73 -5.45 1.04
N SER A 111 -7.61 -4.86 1.41
CA SER A 111 -7.38 -3.43 1.38
C SER A 111 -6.39 -3.09 0.28
N ILE A 112 -6.67 -2.03 -0.46
CA ILE A 112 -5.83 -1.47 -1.51
C ILE A 112 -5.33 -0.12 -1.01
N GLY A 113 -4.04 -0.06 -0.70
CA GLY A 113 -3.34 1.19 -0.40
C GLY A 113 -3.28 2.08 -1.64
N GLU A 114 -2.87 3.34 -1.45
CA GLU A 114 -2.75 4.29 -2.56
C GLU A 114 -1.71 3.79 -3.58
N SER A 115 -2.20 3.36 -4.76
CA SER A 115 -1.39 2.70 -5.78
C SER A 115 -1.43 3.49 -7.09
N ASP A 116 -0.26 3.78 -7.65
CA ASP A 116 -0.14 4.53 -8.91
C ASP A 116 -0.57 3.68 -10.12
N GLY A 117 -1.11 4.35 -11.14
CA GLY A 117 -1.48 3.76 -12.41
C GLY A 117 -1.81 4.82 -13.46
N GLU A 118 -2.53 4.40 -14.50
CA GLU A 118 -2.99 5.26 -15.58
C GLU A 118 -4.50 5.08 -15.77
N VAL A 119 -5.21 6.19 -15.99
CA VAL A 119 -6.59 6.18 -16.45
C VAL A 119 -6.61 6.50 -17.94
N SER A 120 -7.33 5.70 -18.70
CA SER A 120 -7.82 6.05 -20.03
C SER A 120 -9.25 6.57 -19.90
N LEU A 121 -9.48 7.83 -20.30
CA LEU A 121 -10.79 8.48 -20.31
C LEU A 121 -11.32 8.56 -21.74
N VAL A 122 -12.52 8.02 -21.95
CA VAL A 122 -13.29 8.19 -23.18
C VAL A 122 -14.43 9.15 -22.89
N GLU A 123 -14.21 10.43 -23.18
CA GLU A 123 -15.21 11.47 -22.93
C GLU A 123 -16.51 11.22 -23.71
N GLY A 124 -17.65 11.45 -23.06
CA GLY A 124 -18.97 11.38 -23.70
C GLY A 124 -19.45 9.97 -24.02
N TRP A 125 -18.75 8.93 -23.57
CA TRP A 125 -19.20 7.53 -23.68
C TRP A 125 -20.44 7.28 -22.80
N ALA A 126 -21.45 6.61 -23.35
CA ALA A 126 -22.64 6.21 -22.61
C ALA A 126 -22.88 4.68 -22.69
N PRO A 127 -23.54 4.09 -21.67
CA PRO A 127 -23.97 2.69 -21.72
C PRO A 127 -24.87 2.42 -22.94
N GLY A 128 -24.35 1.68 -23.92
CA GLY A 128 -25.04 1.38 -25.19
C GLY A 128 -24.26 1.81 -26.43
N ASP A 129 -23.24 2.65 -26.28
CA ASP A 129 -22.27 2.93 -27.34
C ASP A 129 -21.41 1.69 -27.61
N ASP A 130 -21.07 1.46 -28.88
CA ASP A 130 -20.38 0.23 -29.30
C ASP A 130 -19.06 0.05 -28.53
N VAL A 131 -18.81 -1.15 -28.02
CA VAL A 131 -17.65 -1.52 -27.18
C VAL A 131 -16.30 -1.48 -27.89
N ASN A 132 -16.27 -1.06 -29.16
CA ASN A 132 -15.05 -0.93 -29.97
C ASN A 132 -14.35 0.42 -29.77
N VAL A 133 -14.48 1.05 -28.61
CA VAL A 133 -13.55 2.13 -28.25
C VAL A 133 -12.23 1.47 -27.90
N THR A 134 -11.26 1.61 -28.79
CA THR A 134 -9.91 1.09 -28.53
C THR A 134 -9.22 2.04 -27.55
N ALA A 135 -8.36 1.51 -26.68
CA ALA A 135 -7.57 2.32 -25.74
C ALA A 135 -6.64 3.34 -26.44
N ASP A 136 -6.56 3.30 -27.77
CA ASP A 136 -5.82 4.25 -28.61
C ASP A 136 -6.60 5.54 -28.87
N ASP A 137 -7.93 5.54 -28.70
CA ASP A 137 -8.80 6.71 -28.87
C ASP A 137 -9.05 7.47 -27.55
N ALA A 138 -8.58 6.91 -26.43
CA ALA A 138 -8.77 7.47 -25.09
C ALA A 138 -7.60 8.36 -24.69
N GLU A 139 -7.90 9.49 -24.05
CA GLU A 139 -6.88 10.32 -23.43
C GLU A 139 -6.39 9.67 -22.13
N ARG A 140 -5.08 9.75 -21.89
CA ARG A 140 -4.41 9.07 -20.77
C ARG A 140 -3.95 10.05 -19.72
N TYR A 141 -4.26 9.72 -18.47
CA TYR A 141 -4.01 10.56 -17.31
C TYR A 141 -3.34 9.76 -16.20
N PRO A 142 -2.32 10.32 -15.50
CA PRO A 142 -1.82 9.73 -14.26
C PRO A 142 -2.96 9.58 -13.25
N ALA A 143 -3.00 8.43 -12.57
CA ALA A 143 -4.08 8.11 -11.65
C ALA A 143 -3.60 7.32 -10.44
N ARG A 144 -4.43 7.27 -9.40
CA ARG A 144 -4.24 6.52 -8.18
C ARG A 144 -5.48 5.69 -7.87
N LEU A 145 -5.29 4.45 -7.41
CA LEU A 145 -6.34 3.57 -6.93
C LEU A 145 -6.18 3.35 -5.42
N SER A 146 -7.29 3.35 -4.68
CA SER A 146 -7.36 2.93 -3.29
C SER A 146 -8.72 2.32 -2.96
N GLY A 147 -8.85 1.64 -1.83
CA GLY A 147 -10.16 1.19 -1.35
C GLY A 147 -10.14 -0.14 -0.60
N THR A 148 -11.32 -0.74 -0.44
CA THR A 148 -11.51 -2.02 0.23
C THR A 148 -12.42 -2.94 -0.57
N VAL A 149 -12.13 -4.24 -0.54
CA VAL A 149 -12.94 -5.29 -1.14
C VAL A 149 -13.34 -6.30 -0.06
N ALA A 150 -14.65 -6.44 0.13
CA ALA A 150 -15.21 -7.42 1.04
C ALA A 150 -15.45 -8.74 0.31
N CYS A 151 -14.85 -9.82 0.82
CA CYS A 151 -14.93 -11.16 0.26
C CYS A 151 -15.82 -12.06 1.12
N GLU A 152 -16.40 -13.11 0.54
CA GLU A 152 -17.21 -14.08 1.29
C GLU A 152 -16.36 -14.99 2.20
N GLY A 153 -15.08 -15.15 1.89
CA GLY A 153 -14.13 -15.98 2.63
C GLY A 153 -12.83 -15.24 2.94
N PRO A 154 -11.97 -15.83 3.79
CA PRO A 154 -10.67 -15.25 4.11
C PRO A 154 -9.83 -15.02 2.85
N VAL A 155 -9.22 -13.84 2.75
CA VAL A 155 -8.30 -13.49 1.67
C VAL A 155 -6.88 -13.81 2.11
N VAL A 156 -6.16 -14.53 1.26
CA VAL A 156 -4.73 -14.80 1.44
C VAL A 156 -4.00 -14.10 0.31
N LEU A 157 -3.11 -13.19 0.66
CA LEU A 157 -2.20 -12.61 -0.31
C LEU A 157 -0.99 -13.54 -0.43
N PRO A 158 -0.75 -14.18 -1.59
CA PRO A 158 0.51 -14.85 -1.79
C PRO A 158 1.63 -13.82 -1.69
N THR A 159 2.70 -14.21 -1.00
CA THR A 159 3.97 -13.49 -1.09
C THR A 159 4.36 -13.47 -2.56
N PRO A 160 4.62 -12.29 -3.16
CA PRO A 160 4.99 -12.21 -4.56
C PRO A 160 6.16 -13.13 -4.88
N ASP A 161 5.89 -14.14 -5.72
CA ASP A 161 6.94 -14.91 -6.38
C ASP A 161 7.88 -13.94 -7.10
N GLN A 162 9.16 -14.02 -6.77
CA GLN A 162 10.23 -13.10 -7.19
C GLN A 162 10.54 -13.11 -8.71
N GLY A 163 9.59 -13.49 -9.59
CA GLY A 163 9.90 -13.88 -10.97
C GLY A 163 9.03 -13.34 -12.12
N ALA A 164 7.92 -12.61 -11.89
CA ALA A 164 6.98 -12.31 -13.00
C ALA A 164 6.74 -10.83 -13.30
N SER A 165 7.14 -9.89 -12.46
CA SER A 165 7.12 -8.46 -12.77
C SER A 165 8.49 -8.09 -13.32
N GLY A 166 8.59 -7.43 -14.47
CA GLY A 166 9.85 -7.02 -15.10
C GLY A 166 10.71 -6.02 -14.32
N THR A 167 10.45 -5.89 -13.02
CA THR A 167 11.33 -5.27 -12.03
C THR A 167 12.28 -6.36 -11.56
N PRO A 168 13.61 -6.22 -11.72
CA PRO A 168 14.53 -7.21 -11.17
C PRO A 168 14.18 -7.43 -9.70
N PRO A 169 14.20 -8.69 -9.22
CA PRO A 169 14.01 -8.95 -7.80
C PRO A 169 14.90 -7.97 -7.04
N ALA A 170 14.34 -7.34 -6.00
CA ALA A 170 15.17 -6.62 -5.06
C ALA A 170 16.02 -7.67 -4.34
N GLU A 171 17.08 -8.15 -4.99
CA GLU A 171 18.19 -8.90 -4.39
C GLU A 171 18.97 -7.96 -3.46
N GLY A 172 18.29 -7.04 -2.76
CA GLY A 172 18.92 -6.00 -1.98
C GLY A 172 18.03 -4.81 -1.64
N VAL A 173 18.70 -3.79 -1.14
CA VAL A 173 18.15 -2.48 -0.79
C VAL A 173 18.50 -1.53 -1.91
N SER A 174 17.52 -0.76 -2.38
CA SER A 174 17.70 0.23 -3.44
C SER A 174 17.07 1.57 -3.04
N VAL A 175 17.70 2.65 -3.49
CA VAL A 175 17.11 3.98 -3.45
C VAL A 175 17.25 4.63 -4.82
N ARG A 176 16.13 5.11 -5.36
CA ARG A 176 16.09 5.94 -6.57
C ARG A 176 15.81 7.38 -6.16
N PHE A 177 16.63 8.32 -6.62
CA PHE A 177 16.54 9.72 -6.17
C PHE A 177 16.98 10.69 -7.24
N THR A 178 16.62 11.96 -7.09
CA THR A 178 17.07 13.04 -7.96
C THR A 178 17.94 14.01 -7.16
N ALA A 179 19.19 14.21 -7.60
CA ALA A 179 20.13 15.17 -7.04
C ALA A 179 20.76 15.97 -8.18
N GLY A 180 20.86 17.30 -8.03
CA GLY A 180 21.44 18.16 -9.08
C GLY A 180 20.72 18.10 -10.43
N GLY A 181 19.44 17.67 -10.46
CA GLY A 181 18.66 17.48 -11.69
C GLY A 181 18.95 16.16 -12.44
N VAL A 182 19.76 15.28 -11.87
CA VAL A 182 20.09 13.95 -12.42
C VAL A 182 19.42 12.87 -11.57
N VAL A 183 18.91 11.83 -12.24
CA VAL A 183 18.33 10.65 -11.57
C VAL A 183 19.45 9.67 -11.25
N HIS A 184 19.55 9.27 -9.99
CA HIS A 184 20.50 8.32 -9.47
C HIS A 184 19.79 7.07 -8.95
N THR A 185 20.53 5.97 -8.86
CA THR A 185 20.08 4.74 -8.21
C THR A 185 21.26 4.11 -7.49
N SER A 186 21.15 3.97 -6.17
CA SER A 186 22.15 3.30 -5.34
C SER A 186 21.57 1.99 -4.81
N VAL A 187 22.37 0.93 -4.84
CA VAL A 187 21.94 -0.44 -4.50
C VAL A 187 23.02 -1.15 -3.66
N PHE A 188 22.59 -1.92 -2.66
CA PHE A 188 23.44 -2.92 -2.00
C PHE A 188 22.65 -4.18 -1.64
N VAL A 189 23.32 -5.32 -1.57
CA VAL A 189 22.76 -6.62 -1.18
C VAL A 189 23.11 -6.89 0.29
N PRO A 190 22.12 -7.00 1.20
CA PRO A 190 22.37 -7.40 2.57
C PRO A 190 23.04 -8.77 2.67
N THR A 191 24.16 -8.84 3.39
CA THR A 191 24.85 -10.10 3.74
C THR A 191 24.75 -10.43 5.23
N ALA A 192 24.36 -9.45 6.06
CA ALA A 192 24.09 -9.65 7.48
C ALA A 192 22.86 -8.84 7.90
N VAL A 193 21.88 -9.53 8.49
CA VAL A 193 20.60 -8.98 8.94
C VAL A 193 20.41 -9.29 10.42
N SER A 194 19.92 -8.31 11.18
CA SER A 194 19.54 -8.47 12.58
C SER A 194 18.20 -7.78 12.83
N CYS A 195 17.25 -8.50 13.43
CA CYS A 195 15.88 -8.04 13.67
C CYS A 195 15.48 -8.01 15.16
N ALA A 196 16.45 -8.14 16.07
CA ALA A 196 16.19 -8.35 17.49
C ALA A 196 15.78 -7.09 18.27
N ASP A 197 16.04 -5.88 17.75
CA ASP A 197 15.74 -4.59 18.39
C ASP A 197 15.67 -3.49 17.31
N GLY A 198 14.67 -3.61 16.43
CA GLY A 198 14.67 -2.96 15.13
C GLY A 198 15.44 -3.78 14.09
N VAL A 199 15.28 -3.43 12.83
CA VAL A 199 15.88 -4.15 11.72
C VAL A 199 17.10 -3.40 11.22
N THR A 200 18.21 -4.12 11.14
CA THR A 200 19.45 -3.65 10.55
C THR A 200 19.92 -4.64 9.50
N ALA A 201 20.36 -4.11 8.36
CA ALA A 201 20.88 -4.88 7.26
C ALA A 201 22.15 -4.23 6.76
N THR A 202 23.21 -5.01 6.61
CA THR A 202 24.51 -4.55 6.10
C THR A 202 24.96 -5.43 4.96
N GLY A 203 25.60 -4.82 3.96
CA GLY A 203 26.10 -5.51 2.79
C GLY A 203 27.34 -4.85 2.23
N VAL A 204 28.10 -5.60 1.42
CA VAL A 204 29.34 -5.13 0.79
C VAL A 204 29.34 -5.26 -0.74
N GLU A 205 28.38 -5.99 -1.30
CA GLU A 205 28.23 -6.20 -2.75
C GLU A 205 26.87 -5.67 -3.23
N PRO A 206 26.76 -5.13 -4.47
CA PRO A 206 27.86 -4.66 -5.30
C PRO A 206 28.67 -3.51 -4.65
N TYR A 207 28.09 -2.87 -3.64
CA TYR A 207 28.66 -1.74 -2.93
C TYR A 207 28.42 -1.86 -1.42
N PRO A 208 29.29 -1.27 -0.57
CA PRO A 208 29.05 -1.19 0.86
C PRO A 208 27.82 -0.35 1.17
N GLY A 209 26.93 -0.92 1.98
CA GLY A 209 25.70 -0.26 2.40
C GLY A 209 25.15 -0.77 3.72
N THR A 210 24.33 0.07 4.32
CA THR A 210 23.60 -0.20 5.56
C THR A 210 22.17 0.31 5.44
N LEU A 211 21.22 -0.46 5.93
CA LEU A 211 19.83 -0.07 6.12
C LEU A 211 19.50 -0.33 7.59
N SER A 212 18.76 0.60 8.19
CA SER A 212 18.17 0.41 9.51
C SER A 212 16.76 0.98 9.55
N PHE A 213 15.84 0.28 10.19
CA PHE A 213 14.56 0.84 10.58
C PHE A 213 14.10 0.33 11.95
N ASP A 214 13.27 1.13 12.61
CA ASP A 214 12.75 0.83 13.94
C ASP A 214 11.22 0.98 14.00
N ASP A 215 10.63 0.55 15.12
CA ASP A 215 9.18 0.57 15.35
C ASP A 215 8.60 2.00 15.43
N SER A 216 9.45 3.03 15.42
CA SER A 216 8.98 4.43 15.33
C SER A 216 8.74 4.88 13.89
N GLY A 217 8.96 3.99 12.91
CA GLY A 217 8.84 4.30 11.49
C GLY A 217 10.01 5.10 10.95
N ARG A 218 11.15 5.14 11.67
CA ARG A 218 12.35 5.79 11.17
C ARG A 218 13.11 4.83 10.27
N VAL A 219 13.33 5.21 9.03
CA VAL A 219 14.12 4.46 8.05
C VAL A 219 15.37 5.26 7.70
N ARG A 220 16.52 4.61 7.76
CA ARG A 220 17.80 5.18 7.32
C ARG A 220 18.55 4.21 6.45
N MET A 221 19.10 4.72 5.36
CA MET A 221 19.96 3.95 4.46
C MET A 221 21.22 4.74 4.16
N THR A 222 22.35 4.05 4.04
CA THR A 222 23.59 4.61 3.50
C THR A 222 24.17 3.62 2.51
N VAL A 223 24.57 4.09 1.33
CA VAL A 223 25.26 3.29 0.30
C VAL A 223 26.40 4.11 -0.27
N SER A 224 27.56 3.51 -0.51
CA SER A 224 28.67 4.16 -1.20
C SER A 224 29.03 3.39 -2.47
N ASP A 225 28.62 3.94 -3.61
CA ASP A 225 28.84 3.37 -4.93
C ASP A 225 29.92 4.14 -5.71
N ASP A 226 30.04 3.86 -7.02
CA ASP A 226 31.00 4.53 -7.90
C ASP A 226 30.62 5.98 -8.21
N ALA A 227 29.34 6.35 -8.12
CA ALA A 227 28.88 7.73 -8.30
C ALA A 227 29.09 8.56 -7.04
N GLY A 228 28.99 7.94 -5.86
CA GLY A 228 29.22 8.64 -4.60
C GLY A 228 28.66 7.94 -3.38
N THR A 229 28.46 8.71 -2.32
CA THR A 229 27.77 8.25 -1.11
C THR A 229 26.36 8.83 -1.06
N THR A 230 25.39 7.97 -0.80
CA THR A 230 23.98 8.32 -0.68
C THR A 230 23.53 8.03 0.75
N GLU A 231 22.97 9.03 1.41
CA GLU A 231 22.21 8.84 2.65
C GLU A 231 20.73 9.13 2.38
N PHE A 232 19.86 8.18 2.73
CA PHE A 232 18.41 8.33 2.66
C PHE A 232 17.83 8.30 4.08
N ARG A 233 16.86 9.19 4.34
CA ARG A 233 16.13 9.26 5.60
C ARG A 233 14.65 9.42 5.36
N ALA A 234 13.84 8.62 6.03
CA ALA A 234 12.40 8.83 6.17
C ALA A 234 12.03 8.69 7.65
N ASP A 235 11.13 9.53 8.12
CA ASP A 235 10.52 9.41 9.45
C ASP A 235 9.01 9.14 9.26
N GLY A 236 8.41 8.33 10.15
CA GLY A 236 6.99 7.98 10.09
C GLY A 236 6.61 7.05 8.94
N ALA A 237 7.56 6.29 8.39
CA ALA A 237 7.27 5.23 7.44
C ALA A 237 6.50 4.09 8.13
N ASP A 238 5.42 3.61 7.50
CA ASP A 238 4.73 2.42 7.96
C ASP A 238 5.54 1.19 7.54
N VAL A 239 6.06 0.46 8.52
CA VAL A 239 6.91 -0.71 8.30
C VAL A 239 6.31 -1.87 9.07
N VAL A 240 5.60 -2.74 8.36
CA VAL A 240 4.93 -3.91 8.93
C VAL A 240 5.66 -5.17 8.52
N ALA A 241 5.91 -6.05 9.49
CA ALA A 241 6.45 -7.37 9.21
C ALA A 241 5.40 -8.24 8.50
N GLU A 242 5.84 -8.93 7.46
CA GLU A 242 5.09 -9.98 6.79
C GLU A 242 4.87 -11.17 7.73
N SER A 243 3.90 -12.04 7.38
CA SER A 243 3.56 -13.22 8.20
C SER A 243 4.72 -14.20 8.44
N ASN A 244 5.73 -14.18 7.56
CA ASN A 244 6.96 -14.97 7.67
C ASN A 244 8.08 -14.27 8.46
N GLY A 245 7.84 -13.07 9.00
CA GLY A 245 8.83 -12.26 9.70
C GLY A 245 9.77 -11.46 8.80
N SER A 246 9.59 -11.50 7.48
CA SER A 246 10.31 -10.62 6.55
C SER A 246 9.69 -9.23 6.50
N TYR A 247 10.40 -8.27 5.94
CA TYR A 247 9.94 -6.91 5.76
C TYR A 247 10.06 -6.50 4.31
N TRP A 248 8.97 -5.98 3.75
CA TRP A 248 8.96 -5.40 2.42
C TRP A 248 8.75 -3.89 2.50
N LEU A 249 9.83 -3.15 2.33
CA LEU A 249 9.78 -1.70 2.19
C LEU A 249 9.54 -1.40 0.71
N LYS A 250 8.42 -0.79 0.38
CA LYS A 250 8.10 -0.34 -0.98
C LYS A 250 7.86 1.15 -0.99
N GLY A 251 8.47 1.83 -1.95
CA GLY A 251 7.99 3.17 -2.28
C GLY A 251 8.22 4.21 -1.17
N ILE A 252 9.05 3.93 -0.17
CA ILE A 252 9.20 4.81 1.00
C ILE A 252 9.83 6.12 0.54
N ARG A 253 9.06 7.21 0.58
CA ARG A 253 9.53 8.55 0.22
C ARG A 253 10.32 9.15 1.38
N GLY A 254 11.44 9.78 1.07
CA GLY A 254 12.30 10.39 2.06
C GLY A 254 13.28 11.40 1.48
N ASP A 255 13.99 12.06 2.39
CA ASP A 255 15.05 13.00 2.08
C ASP A 255 16.32 12.24 1.70
N VAL A 256 17.04 12.78 0.72
CA VAL A 256 18.33 12.26 0.26
C VAL A 256 19.41 13.31 0.39
N GLN A 257 20.57 12.87 0.88
CA GLN A 257 21.83 13.61 0.85
C GLN A 257 22.81 12.82 -0.03
N PHE A 258 23.30 13.43 -1.11
CA PHE A 258 24.21 12.79 -2.05
C PHE A 258 25.55 13.51 -2.11
N TRP A 259 26.65 12.78 -1.90
CA TRP A 259 28.02 13.29 -2.02
C TRP A 259 28.68 12.65 -3.23
N GLU A 260 29.05 13.46 -4.23
CA GLU A 260 29.67 12.98 -5.46
C GLU A 260 31.10 12.47 -5.21
N GLY A 261 31.41 11.29 -5.77
CA GLY A 261 32.71 10.62 -5.66
C GLY A 261 32.87 9.75 -4.40
N ARG A 262 33.79 8.77 -4.44
CA ARG A 262 34.09 7.91 -3.28
C ARG A 262 34.64 8.76 -2.13
N THR A 263 33.80 9.00 -1.14
CA THR A 263 34.17 9.75 0.05
C THR A 263 34.96 8.85 1.00
N GLY A 264 36.09 9.34 1.48
CA GLY A 264 36.82 8.77 2.61
C GLY A 264 36.86 9.80 3.74
N GLY A 265 36.35 9.46 4.93
CA GLY A 265 36.33 10.34 6.09
C GLY A 265 34.93 10.86 6.46
N THR A 266 34.88 11.88 7.33
CA THR A 266 33.62 12.47 7.82
C THR A 266 32.92 13.24 6.71
N LEU A 267 31.71 12.81 6.35
CA LEU A 267 30.84 13.50 5.38
C LEU A 267 30.37 14.83 5.97
N SER A 268 30.68 15.94 5.30
CA SER A 268 30.15 17.25 5.68
C SER A 268 28.75 17.44 5.07
N PRO A 269 27.72 17.76 5.85
CA PRO A 269 26.37 18.05 5.33
C PRO A 269 26.36 19.16 4.28
N ASP A 270 27.24 20.17 4.43
CA ASP A 270 27.30 21.32 3.52
C ASP A 270 27.84 20.96 2.11
N ALA A 271 28.47 19.79 1.98
CA ALA A 271 28.98 19.27 0.70
C ALA A 271 27.99 18.32 0.02
N ALA A 272 26.85 18.02 0.65
CA ALA A 272 25.84 17.14 0.08
C ALA A 272 24.95 17.91 -0.89
N GLN A 273 24.59 17.26 -1.99
CA GLN A 273 23.48 17.68 -2.83
C GLN A 273 22.18 17.16 -2.20
N PRO A 274 21.27 18.04 -1.77
CA PRO A 274 19.98 17.61 -1.25
C PRO A 274 19.09 17.12 -2.39
N GLY A 275 18.26 16.12 -2.09
CA GLY A 275 17.29 15.57 -3.02
C GLY A 275 16.16 14.88 -2.28
N THR A 276 15.24 14.31 -3.06
CA THR A 276 14.21 13.40 -2.56
C THR A 276 14.34 12.07 -3.30
N GLY A 277 13.96 11.00 -2.63
CA GLY A 277 14.07 9.67 -3.17
C GLY A 277 13.00 8.72 -2.69
N THR A 278 13.02 7.54 -3.30
CA THR A 278 12.13 6.43 -3.00
C THR A 278 12.98 5.21 -2.69
N LEU A 279 12.81 4.66 -1.50
CA LEU A 279 13.50 3.46 -1.04
C LEU A 279 12.61 2.23 -1.22
N SER A 280 13.21 1.16 -1.73
CA SER A 280 12.61 -0.17 -1.81
C SER A 280 13.61 -1.23 -1.32
N ALA A 281 13.18 -2.14 -0.45
CA ALA A 281 14.00 -3.20 0.12
C ALA A 281 13.17 -4.42 0.51
N LEU A 282 13.77 -5.60 0.36
CA LEU A 282 13.29 -6.84 0.97
C LEU A 282 14.29 -7.28 2.03
N ILE A 283 13.84 -7.45 3.28
CA ILE A 283 14.68 -7.89 4.39
C ILE A 283 14.13 -9.17 4.98
N GLU A 284 14.92 -10.25 4.91
CA GLU A 284 14.57 -11.55 5.48
C GLU A 284 15.20 -11.69 6.87
N CYS A 285 14.35 -11.82 7.89
CA CYS A 285 14.79 -12.13 9.26
C CYS A 285 14.89 -13.65 9.40
N GLY A 286 16.12 -14.18 9.41
CA GLY A 286 16.43 -15.60 9.62
C GLY A 286 16.40 -16.07 11.07
#